data_AF-A0A3L7VMD3-F1
#
_entry.id   AF-A0A3L7VMD3-F1
#
_cell.length_a   1.000
_cell.length_b   1.000
_cell.length_c   1.000
_cell.angle_alpha   90.00
_cell.angle_beta   90.00
_cell.angle_gamma   90.00
#
_symmetry.space_group_name_H-M   'P 1'
#
loop_
_entity.id
_entity.type
_entity.pdbx_description
1 polymer ?
#
loop_
_entity_poly.entity_id
_entity_poly.type
_entity_poly.pdbx_seq_one_letter_code
_entity_poly.pdbx_strand_id
1 'polypeptide(L)'
;MQDNVKTAGFLGDLLSFSVYKRNQGRVTRQVTFAALALIVGIGIWRLTQLLSIWYGGGDAGLSLGGPGTDFGVVRFLLPAGLLAAGFWLCFRAVNMPKFADFLIAVESEVAKVSWPTAEEVFRSSVVIIFLIFALAAILSAYDLFWWFALRYVMRTGG
;
A
#
# COMPACT_ATOMS: atom_id res chain seq x y z
N MET A 1 34.76 -37.97 1.62
CA MET A 1 33.79 -37.95 2.73
C MET A 1 32.62 -37.11 2.24
N GLN A 2 31.40 -37.64 2.33
CA GLN A 2 30.21 -37.05 1.72
C GLN A 2 29.61 -36.02 2.67
N ASP A 3 29.62 -34.76 2.26
CA ASP A 3 29.06 -33.66 3.03
C ASP A 3 27.55 -33.72 2.84
N ASN A 4 26.88 -34.26 3.85
CA ASN A 4 25.46 -34.50 3.93
C ASN A 4 24.70 -33.16 3.78
N VAL A 5 24.31 -32.83 2.54
CA VAL A 5 23.35 -31.76 2.25
C VAL A 5 22.03 -32.18 2.87
N LYS A 6 21.85 -31.82 4.15
CA LYS A 6 20.55 -31.90 4.80
C LYS A 6 19.65 -30.89 4.09
N THR A 7 18.89 -31.39 3.12
CA THR A 7 17.74 -30.71 2.55
C THR A 7 16.80 -30.36 3.70
N ALA A 8 17.01 -29.18 4.31
CA ALA A 8 16.06 -28.61 5.25
C ALA A 8 14.76 -28.44 4.45
N GLY A 9 13.80 -29.32 4.73
CA GLY A 9 12.53 -29.34 4.02
C GLY A 9 11.89 -27.96 4.11
N PHE A 10 11.22 -27.54 3.04
CA PHE A 10 10.53 -26.26 2.92
C PHE A 10 9.74 -25.93 4.21
N LEU A 11 9.05 -26.92 4.79
CA LEU A 11 8.28 -26.83 6.04
C LEU A 11 9.12 -26.58 7.32
N GLY A 12 10.37 -27.04 7.36
CA GLY A 12 11.30 -26.82 8.47
C GLY A 12 11.89 -25.41 8.45
N ASP A 13 12.21 -24.88 7.26
CA ASP A 13 12.59 -23.47 7.08
C ASP A 13 11.43 -22.53 7.46
N LEU A 14 10.22 -22.95 7.12
CA LEU A 14 8.95 -22.33 7.46
C LEU A 14 8.65 -22.32 8.99
N LEU A 15 9.30 -23.17 9.80
CA LEU A 15 9.13 -23.27 11.26
C LEU A 15 10.40 -22.89 12.05
N SER A 16 11.52 -22.59 11.38
CA SER A 16 12.76 -22.24 12.05
C SER A 16 12.79 -20.76 12.46
N PHE A 17 13.10 -20.51 13.73
CA PHE A 17 13.33 -19.18 14.31
C PHE A 17 14.76 -18.67 14.07
N SER A 18 15.38 -19.02 12.94
CA SER A 18 16.78 -18.66 12.70
C SER A 18 16.87 -17.23 12.15
N VAL A 19 17.19 -16.29 13.04
CA VAL A 19 17.49 -14.89 12.69
C VAL A 19 18.83 -14.83 11.95
N TYR A 20 18.78 -14.73 10.63
CA TYR A 20 19.99 -14.56 9.81
C TYR A 20 20.57 -13.15 9.98
N LYS A 21 21.80 -13.11 10.52
CA LYS A 21 22.74 -11.98 10.69
C LYS A 21 22.15 -10.73 11.37
N ARG A 22 22.46 -10.56 12.65
CA ARG A 22 21.81 -9.63 13.60
C ARG A 22 22.12 -8.13 13.43
N ASN A 23 22.99 -7.70 12.50
CA ASN A 23 23.52 -6.31 12.54
C ASN A 23 23.37 -5.45 11.26
N GLN A 24 22.81 -5.98 10.16
CA GLN A 24 22.53 -5.20 8.94
C GLN A 24 21.06 -5.34 8.54
N GLY A 25 20.45 -4.24 8.07
CA GLY A 25 19.07 -4.22 7.58
C GLY A 25 17.98 -4.26 8.67
N ARG A 26 18.29 -3.94 9.94
CA ARG A 26 17.29 -3.93 11.03
C ARG A 26 16.14 -2.96 10.74
N VAL A 27 16.46 -1.74 10.31
CA VAL A 27 15.47 -0.69 10.04
C VAL A 27 14.60 -1.10 8.86
N THR A 28 15.19 -1.56 7.76
CA THR A 28 14.46 -1.98 6.56
C THR A 28 13.51 -3.15 6.83
N ARG A 29 13.91 -4.11 7.67
CA ARG A 29 13.04 -5.21 8.14
C ARG A 29 11.91 -4.73 9.04
N GLN A 30 12.19 -3.83 9.98
CA GLN A 30 11.15 -3.27 10.87
C GLN A 30 10.15 -2.40 10.11
N VAL A 31 10.61 -1.61 9.14
CA VAL A 31 9.77 -0.74 8.31
C VAL A 31 8.89 -1.58 7.39
N THR A 32 9.42 -2.63 6.75
CA THR A 32 8.61 -3.53 5.91
C THR A 32 7.61 -4.33 6.74
N PHE A 33 7.99 -4.79 7.93
CA PHE A 33 7.04 -5.40 8.87
C PHE A 33 5.94 -4.44 9.28
N ALA A 34 6.30 -3.20 9.65
CA ALA A 34 5.33 -2.19 10.04
C ALA A 34 4.38 -1.82 8.89
N ALA A 35 4.90 -1.66 7.67
CA ALA A 35 4.10 -1.38 6.48
C ALA A 35 3.11 -2.51 6.17
N LEU A 36 3.58 -3.77 6.17
CA LEU A 36 2.71 -4.93 5.95
C LEU A 36 1.67 -5.10 7.07
N ALA A 37 2.09 -4.92 8.32
CA ALA A 37 1.19 -4.95 9.47
C ALA A 37 0.10 -3.87 9.38
N LEU A 38 0.44 -2.66 8.95
CA LEU A 38 -0.53 -1.58 8.73
C LEU A 38 -1.50 -1.92 7.60
N ILE A 39 -1.01 -2.44 6.46
CA ILE A 39 -1.87 -2.84 5.34
C ILE A 39 -2.86 -3.93 5.77
N VAL A 40 -2.39 -4.96 6.48
CA VAL A 40 -3.25 -6.03 7.00
C VAL A 40 -4.24 -5.48 8.04
N GLY A 41 -3.78 -4.62 8.94
CA GLY A 41 -4.64 -3.97 9.94
C GLY A 41 -5.76 -3.15 9.30
N ILE A 42 -5.43 -2.33 8.30
CA ILE A 42 -6.41 -1.52 7.55
C ILE A 42 -7.34 -2.43 6.73
N GLY A 43 -6.80 -3.45 6.07
CA GLY A 43 -7.59 -4.39 5.28
C GLY A 43 -8.62 -5.15 6.14
N ILE A 44 -8.23 -5.53 7.35
CA ILE A 44 -9.11 -6.21 8.29
C ILE A 44 -10.08 -5.24 8.94
N TRP A 45 -9.67 -4.02 9.25
CA TRP A 45 -10.59 -2.99 9.71
C TRP A 45 -11.67 -2.70 8.65
N ARG A 46 -11.29 -2.60 7.37
CA ARG A 46 -12.23 -2.49 6.25
C ARG A 46 -13.11 -3.74 6.10
N LEU A 47 -12.55 -4.93 6.27
CA LEU A 47 -13.31 -6.16 6.26
C LEU A 47 -14.34 -6.19 7.39
N THR A 48 -14.00 -5.77 8.61
CA THR A 48 -14.96 -5.69 9.73
C THR A 48 -16.11 -4.71 9.44
N GLN A 49 -15.83 -3.58 8.78
CA GLN A 49 -16.86 -2.64 8.36
C GLN A 49 -17.76 -3.24 7.27
N LEU A 50 -17.20 -3.90 6.26
CA LEU A 50 -17.99 -4.56 5.22
C LEU A 50 -18.82 -5.71 5.81
N LEU A 51 -18.23 -6.54 6.66
CA LEU A 51 -18.92 -7.63 7.36
C LEU A 51 -20.06 -7.08 8.23
N SER A 52 -19.88 -5.92 8.86
CA SER A 52 -20.94 -5.28 9.65
C SER A 52 -22.15 -4.84 8.81
N ILE A 53 -21.93 -4.47 7.55
CA ILE A 53 -22.96 -4.03 6.60
C ILE A 53 -23.69 -5.24 6.02
N TRP A 54 -22.94 -6.27 5.58
CA TRP A 54 -23.52 -7.49 5.01
C TRP A 54 -24.26 -8.36 6.04
N TYR A 55 -23.76 -8.43 7.28
CA TYR A 55 -24.37 -9.23 8.37
C TYR A 55 -25.28 -8.40 9.30
N GLY A 56 -25.30 -7.08 9.18
CA GLY A 56 -26.18 -6.19 9.94
C GLY A 56 -27.51 -5.87 9.26
N GLY A 57 -27.69 -6.31 8.00
CA GLY A 57 -28.86 -5.98 7.17
C GLY A 57 -29.73 -7.17 6.73
N GLY A 58 -29.34 -8.42 6.97
CA GLY A 58 -30.16 -9.57 6.58
C GLY A 58 -29.47 -10.90 6.84
N ASP A 59 -30.29 -11.90 7.16
CA ASP A 59 -29.96 -13.29 7.48
C ASP A 59 -29.16 -14.04 6.40
N ALA A 60 -27.91 -13.65 6.17
CA ALA A 60 -27.02 -14.32 5.22
C ALA A 60 -25.66 -14.61 5.85
N GLY A 61 -25.71 -15.35 6.97
CA GLY A 61 -24.62 -16.24 7.30
C GLY A 61 -24.53 -17.32 6.22
N LEU A 62 -23.32 -17.78 5.91
CA LEU A 62 -23.14 -19.13 5.38
C LEU A 62 -23.95 -20.08 6.25
N SER A 63 -25.12 -20.49 5.76
CA SER A 63 -26.13 -21.25 6.48
C SER A 63 -25.65 -22.68 6.65
N LEU A 64 -24.75 -22.90 7.60
CA LEU A 64 -24.47 -24.20 8.20
C LEU A 64 -25.04 -24.18 9.62
N GLY A 65 -26.37 -24.30 9.72
CA GLY A 65 -27.06 -24.77 10.92
C GLY A 65 -27.92 -23.73 11.66
N GLY A 66 -29.25 -23.89 11.51
CA GLY A 66 -30.25 -23.81 12.60
C GLY A 66 -30.69 -22.44 13.13
N PRO A 67 -32.01 -22.22 13.38
CA PRO A 67 -32.50 -21.02 14.04
C PRO A 67 -32.25 -21.10 15.55
N GLY A 68 -31.56 -20.10 16.11
CA GLY A 68 -31.45 -19.91 17.57
C GLY A 68 -30.04 -19.79 18.16
N THR A 69 -28.97 -19.74 17.36
CA THR A 69 -27.61 -19.50 17.87
C THR A 69 -27.19 -18.06 17.60
N ASP A 70 -27.18 -17.24 18.67
CA ASP A 70 -26.63 -15.88 18.66
C ASP A 70 -25.14 -15.89 18.30
N PHE A 71 -24.83 -15.81 17.01
CA PHE A 71 -23.46 -15.79 16.48
C PHE A 71 -22.83 -14.39 16.52
N GLY A 72 -23.16 -13.57 17.52
CA GLY A 72 -22.47 -12.29 17.76
C GLY A 72 -20.95 -12.49 17.92
N VAL A 73 -20.54 -13.65 18.43
CA VAL A 73 -19.13 -14.02 18.66
C VAL A 73 -18.40 -14.34 17.34
N VAL A 74 -19.06 -14.94 16.35
CA VAL A 74 -18.44 -15.30 15.04
C VAL A 74 -18.06 -14.05 14.26
N ARG A 75 -18.84 -12.97 14.41
CA ARG A 75 -18.57 -11.65 13.82
C ARG A 75 -17.27 -11.01 14.32
N PHE A 76 -16.78 -11.38 15.51
CA PHE A 76 -15.50 -10.93 16.05
C PHE A 76 -14.39 -11.98 15.91
N LEU A 77 -14.70 -13.27 16.08
CA LEU A 77 -13.71 -14.35 16.00
C LEU A 77 -13.14 -14.54 14.59
N LEU A 78 -13.97 -14.43 13.54
CA LEU A 78 -13.50 -14.58 12.16
C LEU A 78 -12.50 -13.49 11.75
N PRO A 79 -12.80 -12.18 11.91
CA PRO A 79 -11.82 -11.14 11.60
C PRO A 79 -10.62 -11.14 12.54
N ALA A 80 -10.79 -11.47 13.83
CA ALA A 80 -9.66 -11.60 14.76
C ALA A 80 -8.73 -12.77 14.38
N GLY A 81 -9.29 -13.91 13.96
CA GLY A 81 -8.53 -15.05 13.46
C GLY A 81 -7.80 -14.73 12.16
N LEU A 82 -8.45 -14.01 11.23
CA LEU A 82 -7.81 -13.51 10.02
C LEU A 82 -6.69 -12.50 10.33
N LEU A 83 -6.85 -11.69 11.38
CA LEU A 83 -5.83 -10.73 11.84
C LEU A 83 -4.63 -11.46 12.40
N ALA A 84 -4.84 -12.41 13.30
CA ALA A 84 -3.75 -13.23 13.82
C ALA A 84 -3.02 -13.99 12.70
N ALA A 85 -3.76 -14.59 11.76
CA ALA A 85 -3.18 -15.30 10.62
C ALA A 85 -2.44 -14.36 9.65
N GLY A 86 -3.01 -13.19 9.36
CA GLY A 86 -2.39 -12.17 8.51
C GLY A 86 -1.12 -11.59 9.13
N PHE A 87 -1.15 -11.29 10.43
CA PHE A 87 0.00 -10.79 11.18
C PHE A 87 1.11 -11.85 11.28
N TRP A 88 0.74 -13.12 11.48
CA TRP A 88 1.67 -14.25 11.44
C TRP A 88 2.31 -14.44 10.06
N LEU A 89 1.52 -14.32 8.99
CA LEU A 89 2.02 -14.45 7.63
C LEU A 89 2.93 -13.27 7.24
N CYS A 90 2.61 -12.05 7.68
CA CYS A 90 3.48 -10.88 7.54
C CYS A 90 4.79 -11.04 8.32
N PHE A 91 4.71 -11.47 9.58
CA PHE A 91 5.90 -11.78 10.38
C PHE A 91 6.81 -12.77 9.67
N ARG A 92 6.23 -13.83 9.09
CA ARG A 92 7.01 -14.85 8.39
C ARG A 92 7.53 -14.41 7.03
N ALA A 93 6.75 -13.63 6.27
CA ALA A 93 7.17 -13.09 4.99
C ALA A 93 8.39 -12.17 5.14
N VAL A 94 8.42 -11.34 6.19
CA VAL A 94 9.57 -10.47 6.48
C VAL A 94 10.75 -11.25 7.05
N ASN A 95 10.51 -12.33 7.79
CA ASN A 95 11.57 -13.17 8.34
C ASN A 95 12.15 -14.17 7.32
N MET A 96 11.71 -14.14 6.05
CA MET A 96 12.23 -15.01 4.99
C MET A 96 13.60 -14.48 4.50
N PRO A 97 14.67 -15.31 4.51
CA PRO A 97 16.04 -14.85 4.22
C PRO A 97 16.18 -14.22 2.83
N LYS A 98 15.51 -14.79 1.80
CA LYS A 98 15.55 -14.26 0.43
C LYS A 98 14.96 -12.85 0.28
N PHE A 99 13.90 -12.54 1.04
CA PHE A 99 13.28 -11.22 1.01
C PHE A 99 14.14 -10.19 1.73
N ALA A 100 14.78 -10.59 2.83
CA ALA A 100 15.72 -9.74 3.55
C ALA A 100 16.95 -9.37 2.71
N ASP A 101 17.51 -10.32 1.96
CA ASP A 101 18.66 -10.04 1.08
C ASP A 101 18.27 -9.09 -0.06
N PHE A 102 17.06 -9.23 -0.61
CA PHE A 102 16.52 -8.27 -1.58
C PHE A 102 16.37 -6.87 -0.98
N LEU A 103 15.81 -6.76 0.23
CA LEU A 103 15.64 -5.46 0.88
C LEU A 103 16.98 -4.77 1.17
N ILE A 104 18.00 -5.53 1.57
CA ILE A 104 19.36 -5.00 1.77
C ILE A 104 19.97 -4.55 0.44
N ALA A 105 19.76 -5.31 -0.64
CA ALA A 105 20.17 -4.90 -1.97
C ALA A 105 19.46 -3.59 -2.38
N VAL A 106 18.13 -3.49 -2.23
CA VAL A 106 17.36 -2.28 -2.53
C VAL A 106 17.81 -1.09 -1.68
N GLU A 107 18.07 -1.28 -0.39
CA GLU A 107 18.63 -0.25 0.49
C GLU A 107 19.96 0.28 -0.08
N SER A 108 20.85 -0.61 -0.50
CA SER A 108 22.12 -0.23 -1.12
C SER A 108 21.95 0.43 -2.49
N GLU A 109 20.93 0.07 -3.27
CA GLU A 109 20.65 0.69 -4.57
C GLU A 109 20.03 2.09 -4.41
N VAL A 110 19.11 2.25 -3.46
CA VAL A 110 18.51 3.56 -3.14
C VAL A 110 19.55 4.52 -2.55
N ALA A 111 20.51 4.01 -1.78
CA ALA A 111 21.62 4.81 -1.27
C ALA A 111 22.57 5.34 -2.37
N LYS A 112 22.58 4.72 -3.56
CA LYS A 112 23.33 5.24 -4.72
C LYS A 112 22.59 6.36 -5.43
N VAL A 113 21.28 6.48 -5.24
CA VAL A 113 20.49 7.56 -5.85
C VAL A 113 20.77 8.86 -5.11
N SER A 114 21.40 9.80 -5.79
CA SER A 114 21.56 11.17 -5.30
C SER A 114 20.20 11.87 -5.35
N TRP A 115 19.49 11.87 -4.23
CA TRP A 115 18.22 12.57 -4.12
C TRP A 115 18.44 14.09 -4.22
N PRO A 116 17.61 14.80 -5.00
CA PRO A 116 17.70 16.24 -5.13
C PRO A 116 17.49 16.90 -3.76
N THR A 117 18.20 17.99 -3.53
CA THR A 117 18.03 18.76 -2.29
C THR A 117 16.65 19.43 -2.27
N ALA A 118 16.10 19.70 -1.07
CA ALA A 118 14.79 20.34 -0.95
C ALA A 118 14.72 21.69 -1.70
N GLU A 119 15.83 22.44 -1.74
CA GLU A 119 15.94 23.69 -2.49
C GLU A 119 15.87 23.46 -4.01
N GLU A 120 16.53 22.41 -4.52
CA GLU A 120 16.50 22.07 -5.94
C GLU A 120 15.10 21.65 -6.39
N VAL A 121 14.40 20.85 -5.57
CA VAL A 121 13.00 20.47 -5.83
C VAL A 121 12.10 21.70 -5.82
N PHE A 122 12.30 22.61 -4.86
CA PHE A 122 11.51 23.84 -4.76
C PHE A 122 11.74 24.75 -5.98
N ARG A 123 12.99 25.02 -6.33
CA ARG A 123 13.35 25.85 -7.49
C ARG A 123 12.81 25.27 -8.80
N SER A 124 12.94 23.96 -8.99
CA SER A 124 12.42 23.28 -10.19
C SER A 124 10.89 23.32 -10.25
N SER A 125 10.21 23.14 -9.11
CA SER A 125 8.74 23.20 -9.03
C SER A 125 8.20 24.61 -9.27
N VAL A 126 8.87 25.65 -8.74
CA VAL A 126 8.47 27.05 -8.93
C VAL A 126 8.46 27.44 -10.42
N VAL A 127 9.47 27.00 -11.18
CA VAL A 127 9.52 27.24 -12.63
C VAL A 127 8.33 26.60 -13.34
N ILE A 128 8.00 25.35 -12.99
CA ILE A 128 6.85 24.63 -13.58
C ILE A 128 5.54 25.32 -13.23
N ILE A 129 5.35 25.71 -11.97
CA ILE A 129 4.16 26.44 -11.53
C ILE A 129 4.01 27.74 -12.32
N PHE A 130 5.10 28.52 -12.45
CA PHE A 130 5.09 29.74 -13.23
C PHE A 130 4.74 29.49 -14.71
N LEU A 131 5.32 28.45 -15.31
CA LEU A 131 5.02 28.06 -16.69
C LEU A 131 3.53 27.70 -16.88
N ILE A 132 2.96 26.92 -15.96
CA ILE A 132 1.54 26.54 -16.00
C ILE A 132 0.65 27.79 -15.91
N PHE A 133 0.96 28.73 -15.01
CA PHE A 133 0.21 29.98 -14.89
C PHE A 133 0.36 30.88 -16.12
N ALA A 134 1.56 31.00 -16.68
CA ALA A 134 1.80 31.78 -17.89
C ALA A 134 1.03 31.19 -19.09
N LEU A 135 1.06 29.86 -19.25
CA LEU A 135 0.30 29.17 -20.29
C LEU A 135 -1.21 29.35 -20.08
N ALA A 136 -1.69 29.20 -18.84
CA ALA A 136 -3.10 29.42 -18.50
C ALA A 136 -3.55 30.86 -18.79
N ALA A 137 -2.71 31.85 -18.52
CA ALA A 137 -3.00 33.25 -18.83
C ALA A 137 -3.09 33.50 -20.34
N ILE A 138 -2.17 32.93 -21.12
CA ILE A 138 -2.18 33.04 -22.59
C ILE A 138 -3.42 32.35 -23.17
N LEU A 139 -3.73 31.13 -22.71
CA LEU A 139 -4.95 30.41 -23.11
C LEU A 139 -6.20 31.23 -22.77
N SER A 140 -6.27 31.78 -21.56
CA SER A 140 -7.37 32.64 -21.14
C SER A 140 -7.50 33.89 -22.02
N ALA A 141 -6.39 34.50 -22.44
CA ALA A 141 -6.41 35.65 -23.35
C ALA A 141 -6.95 35.28 -24.75
N TYR A 142 -6.55 34.13 -25.29
CA TYR A 142 -7.09 33.61 -26.55
C TYR A 142 -8.59 33.30 -26.43
N ASP A 143 -9.02 32.66 -25.34
CA ASP A 143 -10.43 32.38 -25.09
C ASP A 143 -11.25 33.66 -25.04
N LEU A 144 -10.75 34.70 -24.36
CA LEU A 144 -11.43 36.01 -24.26
C LEU A 144 -11.49 36.72 -25.62
N PHE A 145 -10.40 36.67 -26.39
CA PHE A 145 -10.35 37.22 -27.74
C PHE A 145 -11.37 36.56 -28.67
N TRP A 146 -11.41 35.23 -28.71
CA TRP A 146 -12.36 34.49 -29.53
C TRP A 146 -13.79 34.71 -29.07
N TRP A 147 -14.04 34.74 -27.77
CA TRP A 147 -15.36 35.06 -27.23
C TRP A 147 -15.85 36.44 -27.69
N PHE A 148 -14.98 37.46 -27.63
CA PHE A 148 -15.32 38.81 -28.08
C PHE A 148 -15.54 38.88 -29.60
N ALA A 149 -14.64 38.26 -30.38
CA ALA A 149 -14.72 38.25 -31.84
C ALA A 149 -16.00 37.55 -32.34
N LEU A 150 -16.31 36.37 -31.81
CA LEU A 150 -17.52 35.62 -32.16
C LEU A 150 -18.78 36.39 -31.78
N ARG A 151 -18.80 37.02 -30.61
CA ARG A 151 -19.93 37.84 -30.16
C ARG A 151 -20.14 39.07 -31.06
N TYR A 152 -19.06 39.70 -31.53
CA TYR A 152 -19.14 40.83 -32.45
C TYR A 152 -19.72 40.41 -33.80
N VAL A 153 -19.24 39.31 -34.37
CA VAL A 153 -19.74 38.77 -35.66
C VAL A 153 -21.21 38.40 -35.59
N MET A 154 -21.63 37.68 -34.53
CA MET A 154 -23.05 37.30 -34.35
C MET A 154 -23.97 38.50 -34.17
N ARG A 155 -23.46 39.62 -33.63
CA ARG A 155 -24.23 40.86 -33.48
C ARG A 155 -24.41 41.62 -34.79
N THR A 156 -23.47 41.49 -35.73
CA THR A 156 -23.54 42.16 -37.05
C THR A 156 -24.22 41.33 -38.13
N GLY A 157 -24.39 40.02 -37.91
CA GLY A 157 -25.01 39.09 -38.86
C GLY A 157 -26.49 38.79 -38.63
N GLY A 158 -27.20 39.62 -37.85
CA GLY A 158 -28.64 39.51 -37.58
C GLY A 158 -29.38 40.80 -37.93
#